data_AF-V2ULW0-F1
#
_entry.id   AF-V2ULW0-F1
#
_cell.length_a   1.000
_cell.length_b   1.000
_cell.length_c   1.000
_cell.angle_alpha   90.00
_cell.angle_beta   90.00
_cell.angle_gamma   90.00
#
_symmetry.space_group_name_H-M   'P 1'
#
loop_
_entity.id
_entity.type
_entity.pdbx_description
1 polymer ?
#
loop_
_entity_poly.entity_id
_entity_poly.type
_entity_poly.pdbx_seq_one_letter_code
_entity_poly.pdbx_strand_id
1 'polypeptide(L)'
;MDIDLYKSVVAFVRKTNKASISHIQRNFYLGYARASEIMDKLESEYVVSRMSASGRRDVYPEIVANLNAEIDDLKVKLAKLDRDADQLLTERDEMQEFAEKLKDRLQEVFNQDFGDHSNANCPFTNALEYDDSGFVLVPKEPTGKMISAGYESKEHVNNLIVNYKAMIEAAQGEGHDNIE
;
A
#
# COMPACT_ATOMS: atom_id res chain seq x y z
N MET A 1 3.15 -8.65 34.04
CA MET A 1 3.11 -7.73 35.21
C MET A 1 1.66 -7.36 35.54
N ASP A 2 1.33 -7.27 36.83
CA ASP A 2 0.03 -6.78 37.31
C ASP A 2 -0.14 -5.27 36.98
N ILE A 3 -1.24 -4.94 36.29
CA ILE A 3 -1.55 -3.60 35.78
C ILE A 3 -1.76 -2.62 36.94
N ASP A 4 -2.40 -3.05 38.02
CA ASP A 4 -2.74 -2.15 39.14
C ASP A 4 -1.51 -1.81 39.97
N LEU A 5 -0.62 -2.80 40.17
CA LEU A 5 0.70 -2.57 40.76
C LEU A 5 1.50 -1.57 39.93
N TYR A 6 1.54 -1.74 38.60
CA TYR A 6 2.31 -0.85 37.72
C TYR A 6 1.81 0.60 37.80
N LYS A 7 0.49 0.81 37.67
CA LYS A 7 -0.12 2.14 37.80
C LYS A 7 0.19 2.79 39.15
N SER A 8 0.16 2.00 40.22
CA SER A 8 0.52 2.46 41.56
C SER A 8 1.98 2.90 41.66
N VAL A 9 2.90 2.17 41.03
CA VAL A 9 4.32 2.54 40.96
C VAL A 9 4.53 3.80 40.13
N VAL A 10 3.87 3.93 38.97
CA VAL A 10 3.95 5.15 38.12
C VAL A 10 3.51 6.38 38.92
N ALA A 11 2.35 6.30 39.59
CA ALA A 11 1.84 7.39 40.41
C ALA A 11 2.81 7.74 41.56
N PHE A 12 3.38 6.73 42.21
CA PHE A 12 4.36 6.92 43.28
C PHE A 12 5.65 7.58 42.81
N VAL A 13 6.21 7.14 41.67
CA VAL A 13 7.44 7.68 41.09
C VAL A 13 7.24 9.13 40.64
N ARG A 14 6.11 9.44 40.00
CA ARG A 14 5.74 10.82 39.63
C ARG A 14 5.55 11.72 40.85
N LYS A 15 4.91 11.22 41.92
CA LYS A 15 4.71 11.97 43.16
C LYS A 15 6.01 12.26 43.91
N THR A 16 6.92 11.29 43.95
CA THR A 16 8.18 11.40 44.70
C THR A 16 9.31 12.03 43.90
N ASN A 17 9.17 12.09 42.58
CA ASN A 17 10.20 12.49 41.61
C ASN A 17 11.53 11.74 41.83
N LYS A 18 11.44 10.47 42.22
CA LYS A 18 12.58 9.59 42.53
C LYS A 18 12.37 8.23 41.90
N ALA A 19 13.20 7.91 40.93
CA ALA A 19 13.21 6.61 40.26
C ALA A 19 14.49 5.84 40.60
N SER A 20 14.40 4.91 41.57
CA SER A 20 15.44 3.90 41.79
C SER A 20 14.84 2.56 42.16
N ILE A 21 15.51 1.47 41.76
CA ILE A 21 15.04 0.09 42.00
C ILE A 21 14.83 -0.13 43.51
N SER A 22 15.82 0.22 44.34
CA SER A 22 15.73 0.09 45.79
C SER A 22 14.65 0.98 46.44
N HIS A 23 14.21 2.05 45.78
CA HIS A 23 13.09 2.86 46.26
C HIS A 23 11.76 2.15 46.00
N ILE A 24 11.60 1.55 44.81
CA ILE A 24 10.42 0.75 44.45
C ILE A 24 10.33 -0.50 45.33
N GLN A 25 11.45 -1.23 45.53
CA GLN A 25 11.48 -2.44 46.36
C GLN A 25 10.94 -2.22 47.78
N ARG A 26 11.37 -1.14 48.43
CA ARG A 26 11.01 -0.85 49.82
C ARG A 26 9.57 -0.37 50.00
N ASN A 27 9.02 0.35 49.03
CA ASN A 27 7.65 0.89 49.13
C ASN A 27 6.58 -0.10 48.67
N PHE A 28 6.92 -1.00 47.74
CA PHE A 28 5.98 -1.97 47.17
C PHE A 28 6.26 -3.42 47.59
N TYR A 29 7.24 -3.63 48.48
CA TYR A 29 7.66 -4.95 48.97
C TYR A 29 8.01 -5.94 47.85
N LEU A 30 8.71 -5.45 46.83
CA LEU A 30 9.08 -6.23 45.64
C LEU A 30 10.52 -6.74 45.73
N GLY A 31 10.75 -7.95 45.22
CA GLY A 31 12.09 -8.47 44.97
C GLY A 31 12.81 -7.70 43.86
N TYR A 32 14.15 -7.82 43.81
CA TYR A 32 14.97 -7.08 42.85
C TYR A 32 14.57 -7.33 41.39
N ALA A 33 14.39 -8.59 41.00
CA ALA A 33 14.03 -8.96 39.62
C ALA A 33 12.74 -8.25 39.16
N ARG A 34 11.71 -8.27 40.01
CA ARG A 34 10.43 -7.62 39.71
C ARG A 34 10.57 -6.09 39.69
N ALA A 35 11.30 -5.50 40.63
CA ALA A 35 11.55 -4.06 40.63
C ALA A 35 12.38 -3.59 39.43
N SER A 36 13.32 -4.41 38.96
CA SER A 36 14.09 -4.16 37.74
C SER A 36 13.19 -4.18 36.51
N GLU A 37 12.33 -5.21 36.37
CA GLU A 37 11.35 -5.31 35.28
C GLU A 37 10.42 -4.08 35.25
N ILE A 38 9.98 -3.60 36.42
CA ILE A 38 9.19 -2.37 36.52
C ILE A 38 10.00 -1.17 36.02
N MET A 39 11.26 -1.05 36.43
CA MET A 39 12.11 0.07 36.01
C MET A 39 12.33 0.07 34.49
N ASP A 40 12.58 -1.09 33.89
CA ASP A 40 12.76 -1.22 32.44
C ASP A 40 11.50 -0.80 31.69
N LYS A 41 10.33 -1.18 32.21
CA LYS A 41 9.04 -0.77 31.65
C LYS A 41 8.81 0.73 31.78
N LEU A 42 9.10 1.33 32.95
CA LEU A 42 9.03 2.77 33.15
C LEU A 42 9.93 3.54 32.17
N GLU A 43 11.10 2.98 31.84
CA GLU A 43 12.03 3.56 30.87
C GLU A 43 11.47 3.45 29.45
N SER A 44 10.92 2.28 29.07
CA SER A 44 10.33 2.08 27.74
C SER A 44 9.09 2.94 27.47
N GLU A 45 8.30 3.24 28.51
CA GLU A 45 7.09 4.06 28.41
C GLU A 45 7.38 5.55 28.66
N TYR A 46 8.65 5.96 28.67
CA TYR A 46 9.07 7.35 28.88
C TYR A 46 8.48 7.96 30.17
N VAL A 47 8.32 7.15 31.22
CA VAL A 47 8.00 7.62 32.57
C VAL A 47 9.27 8.04 33.30
N VAL A 48 10.40 7.38 33.01
CA VAL A 48 11.71 7.72 33.54
C VAL A 48 12.74 7.81 32.43
N SER A 49 13.79 8.59 32.65
CA SER A 49 14.93 8.66 31.76
C SER A 49 15.75 7.37 31.79
N ARG A 50 16.59 7.22 30.76
CA ARG A 50 17.73 6.31 30.83
C ARG A 50 18.59 6.64 32.05
N MET A 51 19.31 5.63 32.52
CA MET A 51 20.26 5.82 33.61
C MET A 51 21.37 6.78 33.19
N SER A 52 21.53 7.87 33.94
CA SER A 52 22.65 8.80 33.76
C SER A 52 23.98 8.16 34.19
N ALA A 53 25.10 8.80 33.83
CA ALA A 53 26.43 8.39 34.28
C ALA A 53 26.57 8.33 35.82
N SER A 54 25.74 9.08 36.55
CA SER A 54 25.69 9.06 38.03
C SER A 54 24.85 7.91 38.61
N GLY A 55 24.23 7.09 37.77
CA GLY A 55 23.27 6.05 38.18
C GLY A 55 21.87 6.58 38.50
N ARG A 56 21.65 7.91 38.40
CA ARG A 56 20.34 8.53 38.61
C ARG A 56 19.48 8.48 37.35
N ARG A 57 18.16 8.41 37.55
CA ARG A 57 17.13 8.51 36.52
C ARG A 57 16.20 9.68 36.85
N ASP A 58 15.90 10.49 35.85
CA ASP A 58 14.95 11.59 35.96
C ASP A 58 13.53 11.08 35.68
N VAL A 59 12.53 11.68 36.33
CA VAL A 59 11.12 11.30 36.13
C VAL A 59 10.48 12.28 35.17
N TYR A 60 9.84 11.76 34.14
CA TYR A 60 9.16 12.56 33.14
C TYR A 60 7.70 12.86 33.55
N PRO A 61 7.20 14.06 33.24
CA PRO A 61 5.78 14.37 33.30
C PRO A 61 4.97 13.46 32.37
N GLU A 62 3.69 13.29 32.68
CA GLU A 62 2.78 12.49 31.86
C GLU A 62 2.69 12.94 30.40
N ILE A 63 2.76 14.26 30.17
CA ILE A 63 2.76 14.87 28.83
C ILE A 63 3.90 14.31 27.98
N VAL A 64 5.09 14.13 28.56
CA VAL A 64 6.27 13.62 27.85
C VAL A 64 6.07 12.16 27.43
N ALA A 65 5.47 11.34 28.30
CA ALA A 65 5.15 9.96 27.96
C ALA A 65 4.15 9.88 26.80
N ASN A 66 3.09 10.70 26.83
CA ASN A 66 2.08 10.74 25.79
C ASN A 66 2.66 11.21 24.45
N LEU A 67 3.47 12.27 24.45
CA LEU A 67 4.10 12.78 23.23
C LEU A 67 5.07 11.77 22.63
N ASN A 68 5.86 11.05 23.44
CA ASN A 68 6.75 10.03 22.91
C ASN A 68 5.99 8.83 22.35
N ALA A 69 4.88 8.42 22.97
CA ALA A 69 4.01 7.38 22.43
C ALA A 69 3.42 7.79 21.07
N GLU A 70 2.98 9.04 20.93
CA GLU A 70 2.50 9.59 19.65
C GLU A 70 3.61 9.66 18.60
N ILE A 71 4.82 10.07 18.99
CA ILE A 71 6.00 10.07 18.10
C ILE A 71 6.29 8.66 17.59
N ASP A 72 6.22 7.65 18.43
CA ASP A 72 6.51 6.27 18.04
C ASP A 72 5.43 5.71 17.10
N ASP A 73 4.15 6.05 17.29
CA ASP A 73 3.08 5.73 16.33
C ASP A 73 3.29 6.44 14.98
N LEU A 74 3.66 7.72 15.00
CA LEU A 74 3.96 8.50 13.80
C LEU A 74 5.14 7.92 13.02
N LYS A 75 6.19 7.45 13.70
CA LYS A 75 7.32 6.77 13.04
C LYS A 75 6.89 5.49 12.33
N VAL A 76 6.01 4.69 12.95
CA VAL A 76 5.48 3.47 12.33
C VAL A 76 4.67 3.81 11.08
N LYS A 77 3.82 4.83 11.15
CA LYS A 77 3.06 5.33 9.99
C LYS A 77 3.97 5.82 8.86
N LEU A 78 5.01 6.59 9.19
CA LEU A 78 5.98 7.07 8.23
C LEU A 78 6.69 5.91 7.51
N ALA A 79 7.19 4.93 8.27
CA ALA A 79 7.84 3.76 7.70
C ALA A 79 6.92 2.90 6.81
N LYS A 80 5.61 2.92 7.06
CA LYS A 80 4.63 2.29 6.17
C LYS A 80 4.48 3.08 4.87
N LEU A 81 4.32 4.40 4.96
CA LEU A 81 4.19 5.27 3.79
C LEU A 81 5.40 5.17 2.86
N ASP A 82 6.61 5.08 3.42
CA ASP A 82 7.83 4.90 2.62
C ASP A 82 7.79 3.61 1.79
N ARG A 83 7.36 2.50 2.41
CA ARG A 83 7.20 1.21 1.69
C ARG A 83 6.11 1.28 0.63
N ASP A 84 4.99 1.90 0.94
CA ASP A 84 3.88 2.06 0.00
C ASP A 84 4.33 2.93 -1.20
N ALA A 85 5.17 3.95 -0.97
CA ALA A 85 5.75 4.76 -2.03
C ALA A 85 6.72 3.96 -2.92
N ASP A 86 7.59 3.13 -2.33
CA ASP A 86 8.49 2.25 -3.09
C ASP A 86 7.73 1.25 -3.95
N GLN A 87 6.61 0.71 -3.44
CA GLN A 87 5.73 -0.16 -4.19
C GLN A 87 5.10 0.57 -5.37
N LEU A 88 4.55 1.77 -5.16
CA LEU A 88 3.95 2.58 -6.23
C LEU A 88 4.97 2.96 -7.31
N LEU A 89 6.23 3.21 -6.94
CA LEU A 89 7.29 3.45 -7.91
C LEU A 89 7.56 2.20 -8.76
N THR A 90 7.59 1.02 -8.14
CA THR A 90 7.75 -0.24 -8.85
C THR A 90 6.59 -0.49 -9.81
N GLU A 91 5.35 -0.32 -9.34
CA GLU A 91 4.14 -0.47 -10.16
C GLU A 91 4.13 0.51 -11.35
N ARG A 92 4.55 1.77 -11.12
CA ARG A 92 4.70 2.76 -12.20
C ARG A 92 5.70 2.29 -13.25
N ASP A 93 6.86 1.80 -12.83
CA ASP A 93 7.93 1.37 -13.73
C ASP A 93 7.48 0.15 -14.57
N GLU A 94 6.76 -0.80 -13.96
CA GLU A 94 6.14 -1.93 -14.66
C GLU A 94 5.09 -1.48 -15.69
N MET A 95 4.22 -0.54 -15.30
CA MET A 95 3.21 0.03 -16.20
C MET A 95 3.87 0.76 -17.38
N GLN A 96 4.98 1.46 -17.13
CA GLN A 96 5.73 2.14 -18.17
C GLN A 96 6.37 1.14 -19.15
N GLU A 97 6.98 0.05 -18.67
CA GLU A 97 7.52 -0.99 -19.54
C GLU A 97 6.43 -1.66 -20.39
N PHE A 98 5.26 -1.92 -19.80
CA PHE A 98 4.12 -2.46 -20.53
C PHE A 98 3.61 -1.50 -21.60
N ALA A 99 3.52 -0.22 -21.27
CA ALA A 99 3.18 0.86 -22.19
C ALA A 99 4.13 0.92 -23.39
N GLU A 100 5.45 0.90 -23.16
CA GLU A 100 6.44 0.92 -24.25
C GLU A 100 6.29 -0.30 -25.16
N LYS A 101 6.15 -1.50 -24.60
CA LYS A 101 5.92 -2.73 -25.39
C LYS A 101 4.65 -2.64 -26.24
N LEU A 102 3.56 -2.12 -25.67
CA LEU A 102 2.30 -1.96 -26.39
C LEU A 102 2.43 -0.92 -27.50
N LYS A 103 3.08 0.21 -27.23
CA LYS A 103 3.38 1.26 -28.22
C LYS A 103 4.13 0.67 -29.41
N ASP A 104 5.24 -0.03 -29.16
CA ASP A 104 6.09 -0.60 -30.22
C ASP A 104 5.29 -1.58 -31.09
N ARG A 105 4.40 -2.37 -30.48
CA ARG A 105 3.49 -3.27 -31.21
C ARG A 105 2.46 -2.53 -32.05
N LEU A 106 1.87 -1.45 -31.54
CA LEU A 106 0.93 -0.66 -32.32
C LEU A 106 1.65 0.04 -33.48
N GLN A 107 2.85 0.59 -33.25
CA GLN A 107 3.66 1.19 -34.32
C GLN A 107 3.94 0.18 -35.44
N GLU A 108 4.26 -1.08 -35.09
CA GLU A 108 4.45 -2.17 -36.05
C GLU A 108 3.18 -2.47 -36.85
N VAL A 109 2.03 -2.57 -36.19
CA VAL A 109 0.75 -2.93 -36.85
C VAL A 109 0.22 -1.81 -37.74
N PHE A 110 0.30 -0.55 -37.28
CA PHE A 110 -0.20 0.60 -38.01
C PHE A 110 0.82 1.17 -39.00
N ASN A 111 2.08 0.71 -38.95
CA ASN A 111 3.20 1.26 -39.70
C ASN A 111 3.28 2.80 -39.56
N GLN A 112 3.02 3.27 -38.34
CA GLN A 112 2.98 4.68 -37.97
C GLN A 112 3.84 4.93 -36.73
N ASP A 113 4.63 5.99 -36.77
CA ASP A 113 5.43 6.40 -35.62
C ASP A 113 4.59 7.26 -34.65
N PHE A 114 4.23 6.67 -33.51
CA PHE A 114 3.54 7.36 -32.41
C PHE A 114 4.49 8.19 -31.50
N GLY A 115 5.80 8.21 -31.79
CA GLY A 115 6.82 8.94 -31.05
C GLY A 115 7.23 8.26 -29.74
N ASP A 116 8.13 8.91 -28.99
CA ASP A 116 8.59 8.43 -27.67
C ASP A 116 7.79 9.04 -26.53
N HIS A 117 7.70 8.30 -25.43
CA HIS A 117 7.14 8.78 -24.18
C HIS A 117 8.01 9.92 -23.65
N SER A 118 7.44 11.12 -23.63
CA SER A 118 8.04 12.33 -23.06
C SER A 118 7.05 12.95 -22.09
N ASN A 119 7.50 13.74 -21.12
CA ASN A 119 6.61 14.46 -20.20
C ASN A 119 5.57 15.34 -20.92
N ALA A 120 5.78 15.68 -22.19
CA ALA A 120 4.88 16.47 -23.02
C ALA A 120 4.23 15.67 -24.18
N ASN A 121 4.51 14.38 -24.32
CA ASN A 121 3.99 13.54 -25.39
C ASN A 121 3.58 12.17 -24.83
N CYS A 122 2.28 11.85 -24.91
CA CYS A 122 1.77 10.53 -24.60
C CYS A 122 1.43 9.81 -25.93
N PRO A 123 2.28 8.90 -26.41
CA PRO A 123 2.00 8.04 -27.56
C PRO A 123 0.61 7.39 -27.55
N PHE A 124 0.05 7.08 -26.37
CA PHE A 124 -1.31 6.55 -26.26
C PHE A 124 -2.40 7.58 -26.52
N THR A 125 -2.18 8.85 -26.18
CA THR A 125 -3.09 9.92 -26.57
C THR A 125 -3.06 10.09 -28.09
N ASN A 126 -1.88 10.03 -28.71
CA ASN A 126 -1.75 10.07 -30.16
C ASN A 126 -2.42 8.85 -30.84
N ALA A 127 -2.35 7.66 -30.23
CA ALA A 127 -3.05 6.47 -30.70
C ALA A 127 -4.58 6.59 -30.51
N LEU A 128 -5.07 7.12 -29.39
CA LEU A 128 -6.50 7.37 -29.17
C LEU A 128 -7.09 8.46 -30.08
N GLU A 129 -6.27 9.45 -30.47
CA GLU A 129 -6.64 10.48 -31.43
C GLU A 129 -6.50 10.00 -32.88
N TYR A 130 -5.81 8.88 -33.11
CA TYR A 130 -5.81 8.19 -34.39
C TYR A 130 -7.15 7.50 -34.61
N ASP A 131 -7.66 7.55 -35.84
CA ASP A 131 -8.95 6.95 -36.19
C ASP A 131 -8.82 5.41 -36.22
N ASP A 132 -9.01 4.80 -35.04
CA ASP A 132 -8.96 3.37 -34.77
C ASP A 132 -10.24 2.62 -35.18
N SER A 133 -11.09 3.19 -36.06
CA SER A 133 -12.39 2.61 -36.47
C SER A 133 -12.33 1.18 -37.06
N GLY A 134 -11.11 0.65 -37.28
CA GLY A 134 -10.81 -0.73 -37.65
C GLY A 134 -10.49 -1.72 -36.50
N PHE A 135 -10.24 -1.28 -35.26
CA PHE A 135 -9.84 -2.16 -34.16
C PHE A 135 -11.02 -2.67 -33.33
N VAL A 136 -10.94 -3.94 -32.90
CA VAL A 136 -11.96 -4.61 -32.10
C VAL A 136 -11.26 -5.39 -30.98
N LEU A 137 -11.54 -5.04 -29.72
CA LEU A 137 -10.97 -5.72 -28.57
C LEU A 137 -11.78 -6.97 -28.22
N VAL A 138 -11.22 -8.15 -28.51
CA VAL A 138 -11.82 -9.44 -28.15
C VAL A 138 -11.19 -9.96 -26.86
N PRO A 139 -11.99 -10.46 -25.89
CA PRO A 139 -11.46 -11.08 -24.68
C PRO A 139 -10.46 -12.19 -25.01
N LYS A 140 -9.41 -12.32 -24.19
CA LYS A 140 -8.36 -13.33 -24.36
C LYS A 140 -8.91 -14.77 -24.39
N GLU A 141 -10.03 -15.00 -23.69
CA GLU A 141 -10.80 -16.25 -23.71
C GLU A 141 -12.22 -15.96 -24.20
N PRO A 142 -12.47 -15.99 -25.52
CA PRO A 142 -13.79 -15.71 -26.07
C PRO A 142 -14.76 -16.87 -25.78
N THR A 143 -16.03 -16.56 -25.55
CA THR A 143 -17.05 -17.59 -25.31
C THR A 143 -17.36 -18.39 -26.58
N GLY A 144 -17.91 -19.60 -26.42
CA GLY A 144 -18.25 -20.46 -27.58
C GLY A 144 -19.18 -19.78 -28.59
N LYS A 145 -20.10 -18.91 -28.14
CA LYS A 145 -20.98 -18.11 -28.99
C LYS A 145 -20.23 -17.00 -29.77
N MET A 146 -19.26 -16.36 -29.13
CA MET A 146 -18.40 -15.36 -29.80
C MET A 146 -17.61 -16.03 -30.91
N ILE A 147 -17.02 -17.20 -30.61
CA ILE A 147 -16.26 -17.98 -31.58
C ILE A 147 -17.16 -18.38 -32.75
N SER A 148 -18.36 -18.93 -32.49
CA SER A 148 -19.29 -19.32 -33.56
C SER A 148 -19.74 -18.14 -34.41
N ALA A 149 -20.07 -16.99 -33.80
CA ALA A 149 -20.45 -15.78 -34.52
C ALA A 149 -19.33 -15.25 -35.43
N GLY A 150 -18.06 -15.33 -34.98
CA GLY A 150 -16.92 -14.95 -35.81
C GLY A 150 -16.64 -15.93 -36.97
N TYR A 151 -17.02 -17.21 -36.84
CA TYR A 151 -16.96 -18.19 -37.93
C TYR A 151 -18.13 -18.05 -38.93
N GLU A 152 -19.28 -17.55 -38.48
CA GLU A 152 -20.53 -17.46 -39.24
C GLU A 152 -20.76 -16.12 -39.96
N SER A 153 -19.85 -15.15 -39.83
CA SER A 153 -19.92 -13.75 -40.33
C SER A 153 -20.07 -13.56 -41.86
N LYS A 154 -20.22 -14.65 -42.61
CA LYS A 154 -20.56 -14.78 -44.05
C LYS A 154 -19.54 -14.23 -45.06
N GLU A 155 -19.18 -15.16 -45.95
CA GLU A 155 -18.23 -15.11 -47.07
C GLU A 155 -16.75 -15.15 -46.66
N HIS A 156 -16.05 -16.16 -47.17
CA HIS A 156 -14.61 -16.40 -47.01
C HIS A 156 -13.77 -15.22 -47.54
N VAL A 157 -13.72 -14.14 -46.78
CA VAL A 157 -12.70 -13.12 -46.93
C VAL A 157 -11.84 -13.17 -45.67
N ASN A 158 -10.52 -13.18 -45.82
CA ASN A 158 -9.53 -13.13 -44.74
C ASN A 158 -9.56 -11.77 -43.99
N ASN A 159 -10.74 -11.21 -43.75
CA ASN A 159 -10.92 -9.95 -43.07
C ASN A 159 -11.24 -10.23 -41.60
N LEU A 160 -10.19 -10.47 -40.81
CA LEU A 160 -10.26 -10.73 -39.37
C LEU A 160 -11.08 -9.67 -38.61
N ILE A 161 -11.10 -8.43 -39.10
CA ILE A 161 -11.85 -7.33 -38.49
C ILE A 161 -13.36 -7.63 -38.49
N VAL A 162 -13.91 -8.11 -39.62
CA VAL A 162 -15.35 -8.41 -39.73
C VAL A 162 -15.73 -9.56 -38.78
N ASN A 163 -14.87 -10.56 -38.68
CA ASN A 163 -15.08 -11.70 -37.79
C ASN A 163 -15.05 -11.27 -36.32
N TYR A 164 -14.08 -10.44 -35.93
CA TYR A 164 -13.98 -9.94 -34.56
C TYR A 164 -15.11 -8.96 -34.19
N LYS A 165 -15.61 -8.13 -35.13
CA LYS A 165 -16.82 -7.31 -34.92
C LYS A 165 -18.03 -8.20 -34.60
N ALA A 166 -18.25 -9.26 -35.40
CA ALA A 166 -19.32 -10.22 -35.15
C ALA A 166 -19.19 -10.95 -33.79
N MET A 167 -17.95 -11.25 -33.36
CA MET A 167 -17.71 -11.81 -32.01
C MET A 167 -18.18 -10.86 -30.90
N ILE A 168 -17.93 -9.55 -31.03
CA ILE A 168 -18.32 -8.55 -30.03
C ILE A 168 -19.81 -8.25 -30.04
N GLU A 169 -20.43 -8.16 -31.21
CA GLU A 169 -21.88 -7.99 -31.33
C GLU A 169 -22.65 -9.14 -30.65
N ALA A 170 -22.16 -10.38 -30.80
CA ALA A 170 -22.71 -11.55 -30.10
C ALA A 170 -22.52 -11.51 -28.57
N ALA A 171 -21.47 -10.83 -28.07
CA ALA A 171 -21.24 -10.63 -26.64
C ALA A 171 -22.10 -9.50 -26.05
N GLN A 172 -22.39 -8.44 -26.83
CA GLN A 172 -23.20 -7.30 -26.39
C GLN A 172 -24.71 -7.57 -26.36
N GLY A 173 -25.19 -8.54 -27.14
CA GLY A 173 -26.59 -8.97 -27.14
C GLY A 173 -27.09 -9.60 -25.83
N GLU A 174 -26.21 -9.92 -24.87
CA GLU A 174 -26.61 -10.48 -23.56
C GLU A 174 -27.08 -9.42 -22.53
N GLY A 175 -26.96 -8.12 -22.85
CA GLY A 175 -27.26 -7.04 -21.89
C GLY A 175 -28.70 -6.50 -21.88
N HIS A 176 -29.56 -6.89 -22.82
CA HIS A 176 -30.89 -6.27 -22.98
C HIS A 176 -32.11 -7.20 -22.81
N ASP A 177 -31.92 -8.51 -22.70
CA ASP A 177 -33.04 -9.49 -22.65
C ASP A 177 -33.27 -10.10 -21.25
N ASN A 178 -33.11 -9.32 -20.18
CA ASN A 178 -33.47 -9.76 -18.82
C ASN A 178 -34.05 -8.61 -17.96
N ILE A 179 -35.02 -7.86 -18.51
CA ILE A 179 -36.00 -7.13 -17.70
C ILE A 179 -37.39 -7.40 -18.30
N GLU A 180 -38.01 -8.50 -17.89
CA GLU A 180 -39.47 -8.64 -17.74
C GLU A 180 -39.77 -9.29 -16.39
#